data_AF-A0A1V0HVA3-F1
#
_entry.id   AF-A0A1V0HVA3-F1
#
_cell.length_a   1.000
_cell.length_b   1.000
_cell.length_c   1.000
_cell.angle_alpha   90.00
_cell.angle_beta   90.00
_cell.angle_gamma   90.00
#
_symmetry.space_group_name_H-M   'P 1'
#
loop_
_entity.id
_entity.type
_entity.pdbx_description
1 polymer ?
#
loop_
_entity_poly.entity_id
_entity_poly.type
_entity_poly.pdbx_seq_one_letter_code
_entity_poly.pdbx_strand_id
1 'polypeptide(L)'
;MGSEAVIEATESALRTALAILGAILLVWIRTDGLAVIARMGITLASAAIGYAAGPEIALWMGTPERLTIVGVTVLGPLALETAAATLLWLKRDPRQLAEALRLWRGGK
;
A
#
# COMPACT_ATOMS: atom_id res chain seq x y z
N MET A 1 -31.44 22.01 -3.45
CA MET A 1 -30.69 20.80 -3.89
C MET A 1 -29.17 21.01 -3.97
N GLY A 2 -28.63 22.24 -3.96
CA GLY A 2 -27.17 22.46 -4.06
C GLY A 2 -26.37 22.34 -2.74
N SER A 3 -26.98 22.59 -1.58
CA SER A 3 -26.27 22.61 -0.29
C SER A 3 -26.03 21.22 0.31
N GLU A 4 -26.99 20.30 0.19
CA GLU A 4 -26.87 18.94 0.74
C GLU A 4 -25.77 18.14 0.04
N ALA A 5 -25.69 18.21 -1.29
CA ALA A 5 -24.64 17.52 -2.06
C ALA A 5 -23.22 18.01 -1.70
N VAL A 6 -23.07 19.32 -1.39
CA VAL A 6 -21.79 19.90 -0.98
C VAL A 6 -21.40 19.43 0.43
N ILE A 7 -22.37 19.34 1.35
CA ILE A 7 -22.13 18.85 2.71
C ILE A 7 -21.70 17.37 2.67
N GLU A 8 -22.40 16.55 1.91
CA GLU A 8 -22.11 15.12 1.78
C GLU A 8 -20.74 14.86 1.15
N ALA A 9 -20.38 15.61 0.10
CA ALA A 9 -19.05 15.54 -0.50
C ALA A 9 -17.94 15.95 0.46
N THR A 10 -18.18 17.00 1.26
CA THR A 10 -17.22 17.49 2.26
C THR A 10 -17.04 16.46 3.38
N GLU A 11 -18.12 15.87 3.87
CA GLU A 11 -18.09 14.83 4.90
C GLU A 11 -17.36 13.57 4.40
N SER A 12 -17.62 13.15 3.17
CA SER A 12 -16.93 12.03 2.54
C SER A 12 -15.42 12.30 2.44
N ALA A 13 -15.04 13.48 1.93
CA ALA A 13 -13.64 13.89 1.82
C ALA A 13 -12.95 13.93 3.20
N LEU A 14 -13.62 14.46 4.23
CA LEU A 14 -13.10 14.50 5.59
C LEU A 14 -12.87 13.11 6.17
N ARG A 15 -13.82 12.18 5.99
CA ARG A 15 -13.68 10.79 6.46
C ARG A 15 -12.53 10.07 5.77
N THR A 16 -12.33 10.30 4.47
CA THR A 16 -11.18 9.74 3.73
C THR A 16 -9.86 10.35 4.20
N ALA A 17 -9.80 11.67 4.41
CA ALA A 17 -8.62 12.33 4.96
C ALA A 17 -8.25 11.78 6.36
N LEU A 18 -9.25 11.57 7.23
CA LEU A 18 -9.05 10.97 8.55
C LEU A 18 -8.56 9.52 8.46
N ALA A 19 -9.08 8.73 7.52
CA ALA A 19 -8.62 7.36 7.28
C ALA A 19 -7.14 7.33 6.86
N ILE A 20 -6.74 8.21 5.92
CA ILE A 20 -5.36 8.34 5.47
C ILE A 20 -4.46 8.81 6.62
N LEU A 21 -4.87 9.80 7.41
CA LEU A 21 -4.13 10.27 8.58
C LEU A 21 -3.94 9.16 9.61
N GLY A 22 -4.99 8.39 9.91
CA GLY A 22 -4.92 7.24 10.81
C GLY A 22 -3.92 6.20 10.30
N ALA A 23 -3.95 5.89 9.01
CA ALA A 23 -3.01 4.95 8.39
C ALA A 23 -1.56 5.46 8.42
N ILE A 24 -1.35 6.75 8.15
CA ILE A 24 -0.04 7.42 8.24
C ILE A 24 0.53 7.29 9.65
N LEU A 25 -0.27 7.53 10.68
CA LEU A 25 0.15 7.38 12.08
C LEU A 25 0.54 5.92 12.39
N LEU A 26 -0.21 4.95 11.90
CA LEU A 26 0.13 3.53 12.06
C LEU A 26 1.47 3.19 11.40
N VAL A 27 1.73 3.68 10.18
CA VAL A 27 3.03 3.51 9.51
C VAL A 27 4.15 4.18 10.29
N TRP A 28 3.91 5.38 10.81
CA TRP A 28 4.89 6.12 11.59
C TRP A 28 5.28 5.38 12.89
N ILE A 29 4.30 4.84 13.62
CA ILE A 29 4.52 4.04 14.82
C ILE A 29 5.26 2.74 14.49
N ARG A 30 4.87 2.09 13.39
CA ARG A 30 5.49 0.84 12.95
C ARG A 30 6.98 1.01 12.59
N THR A 31 7.38 2.20 12.13
CA THR A 31 8.75 2.49 11.68
C THR A 31 9.65 3.06 12.79
N ASP A 32 9.30 2.87 14.06
CA ASP A 32 9.93 3.56 15.20
C ASP A 32 11.43 3.25 15.45
N GLY A 33 11.99 2.23 14.81
CA GLY A 33 13.43 1.92 14.88
C GLY A 33 14.30 2.57 13.80
N LEU A 34 13.71 3.33 12.87
CA LEU A 34 14.43 3.87 11.70
C LEU A 34 14.84 5.33 11.91
N ALA A 35 15.87 5.76 11.18
CA ALA A 35 16.25 7.17 11.11
C ALA A 35 15.07 8.02 10.64
N VAL A 36 14.90 9.22 11.19
CA VAL A 36 13.74 10.11 10.92
C VAL A 36 13.51 10.32 9.42
N ILE A 37 14.57 10.50 8.64
CA ILE A 37 14.46 10.70 7.20
C ILE A 37 13.90 9.47 6.46
N ALA A 38 14.30 8.27 6.91
CA ALA A 38 13.78 7.01 6.38
C ALA A 38 12.32 6.80 6.77
N ARG A 39 11.95 7.14 8.01
CA ARG A 39 10.55 7.13 8.47
C ARG A 39 9.67 8.03 7.61
N MET A 40 10.13 9.26 7.35
CA MET A 40 9.41 10.20 6.49
C MET A 40 9.25 9.65 5.06
N GLY A 41 10.32 9.11 4.47
CA GLY A 41 10.28 8.52 3.14
C GLY A 41 9.28 7.36 3.03
N ILE A 42 9.33 6.41 3.98
CA ILE A 42 8.39 5.27 4.03
C ILE A 42 6.96 5.76 4.22
N THR A 43 6.74 6.72 5.13
CA THR A 43 5.40 7.24 5.44
C THR A 43 4.79 7.96 4.23
N LEU A 44 5.58 8.77 3.52
CA LEU A 44 5.14 9.43 2.28
C LEU A 44 4.83 8.41 1.17
N ALA A 45 5.71 7.44 0.95
CA ALA A 45 5.48 6.38 -0.04
C ALA A 45 4.22 5.58 0.29
N SER A 46 4.01 5.25 1.57
CA SER A 46 2.82 4.56 2.07
C SER A 46 1.54 5.33 1.75
N ALA A 47 1.52 6.62 2.09
CA ALA A 47 0.37 7.48 1.81
C ALA A 47 0.08 7.59 0.31
N ALA A 48 1.12 7.73 -0.52
CA ALA A 48 0.97 7.79 -1.97
C ALA A 48 0.41 6.50 -2.56
N ILE A 49 0.90 5.33 -2.12
CA ILE A 49 0.40 4.01 -2.55
C ILE A 49 -1.05 3.81 -2.11
N GLY A 50 -1.36 4.12 -0.85
CA GLY A 50 -2.70 4.04 -0.31
C GLY A 50 -3.72 4.89 -1.07
N TYR A 51 -3.34 6.12 -1.39
CA TYR A 51 -4.19 7.05 -2.14
C TYR A 51 -4.37 6.63 -3.61
N ALA A 52 -3.29 6.21 -4.27
CA ALA A 52 -3.32 5.89 -5.70
C ALA A 52 -3.97 4.53 -5.99
N ALA A 53 -3.64 3.50 -5.21
CA ALA A 53 -4.07 2.12 -5.48
C ALA A 53 -5.27 1.68 -4.62
N GLY A 54 -5.48 2.30 -3.45
CA GLY A 54 -6.55 1.92 -2.52
C GLY A 54 -7.95 1.88 -3.15
N PRO A 55 -8.39 2.92 -3.88
CA PRO A 55 -9.72 2.94 -4.50
C PRO A 55 -9.91 1.83 -5.55
N GLU A 56 -8.92 1.64 -6.42
CA GLU A 56 -8.98 0.61 -7.47
C GLU A 56 -9.02 -0.80 -6.86
N ILE A 57 -8.17 -1.06 -5.87
CA ILE A 57 -8.15 -2.33 -5.15
C ILE A 57 -9.49 -2.56 -4.43
N ALA A 58 -10.12 -1.52 -3.89
CA ALA A 58 -11.41 -1.63 -3.22
C ALA A 58 -12.52 -2.08 -4.16
N LEU A 59 -12.52 -1.55 -5.39
CA LEU A 59 -13.44 -1.94 -6.45
C LEU A 59 -13.22 -3.40 -6.87
N TRP A 60 -11.97 -3.83 -7.04
CA TRP A 60 -11.66 -5.22 -7.40
C TRP A 60 -12.05 -6.23 -6.33
N MET A 61 -11.86 -5.88 -5.05
CA MET A 61 -12.15 -6.79 -3.94
C MET A 61 -13.60 -6.67 -3.43
N GLY A 62 -14.39 -5.72 -3.91
CA GLY A 62 -15.75 -5.46 -3.39
C GLY A 62 -15.76 -5.05 -1.92
N THR A 63 -14.68 -4.41 -1.46
CA THR A 63 -14.45 -4.04 -0.05
C THR A 63 -14.75 -2.57 0.22
N PRO A 64 -15.03 -2.16 1.47
CA PRO A 64 -15.21 -0.76 1.82
C PRO A 64 -13.95 0.07 1.52
N GLU A 65 -14.06 1.02 0.60
CA GLU A 65 -12.95 1.81 0.05
C GLU A 65 -11.99 2.36 1.12
N ARG A 66 -12.54 2.99 2.16
CA ARG A 66 -11.74 3.58 3.24
C ARG A 66 -10.91 2.56 4.01
N LEU A 67 -11.47 1.37 4.27
CA LEU A 67 -10.73 0.29 4.96
C LEU A 67 -9.62 -0.24 4.07
N THR A 68 -9.88 -0.36 2.77
CA THR A 68 -8.90 -0.81 1.79
C THR A 68 -7.78 0.21 1.62
N ILE A 69 -8.09 1.51 1.55
CA ILE A 69 -7.08 2.58 1.53
C ILE A 69 -6.18 2.47 2.76
N VAL A 70 -6.74 2.29 3.97
CA VAL A 70 -5.94 2.10 5.20
C VAL A 70 -5.05 0.86 5.09
N GLY A 71 -5.62 -0.28 4.69
CA GLY A 71 -4.87 -1.52 4.54
C GLY A 71 -3.73 -1.40 3.52
N VAL A 72 -4.00 -0.82 2.36
CA VAL A 72 -3.02 -0.60 1.29
C VAL A 72 -1.96 0.42 1.69
N THR A 73 -2.32 1.48 2.43
CA THR A 73 -1.36 2.43 2.99
C THR A 73 -0.38 1.72 3.94
N VAL A 74 -0.90 0.87 4.83
CA VAL A 74 -0.08 0.23 5.88
C VAL A 74 0.74 -0.96 5.34
N LEU A 75 0.20 -1.71 4.38
CA LEU A 75 0.77 -2.98 3.88
C LEU A 75 1.40 -2.87 2.49
N GLY A 76 1.04 -1.87 1.69
CA GLY A 76 1.57 -1.68 0.33
C GLY A 76 3.10 -1.59 0.27
N PRO A 77 3.75 -0.75 1.09
CA PRO A 77 5.21 -0.67 1.12
C PRO A 77 5.87 -1.99 1.50
N LEU A 78 5.30 -2.73 2.44
CA LEU A 78 5.78 -4.07 2.82
C LEU A 78 5.77 -5.03 1.63
N ALA A 79 4.67 -5.06 0.89
CA ALA A 79 4.52 -5.91 -0.27
C ALA A 79 5.56 -5.55 -1.34
N LEU A 80 5.84 -4.26 -1.52
CA LEU A 80 6.87 -3.79 -2.43
C LEU A 80 8.29 -4.12 -1.94
N GLU A 81 8.59 -3.93 -0.67
CA GLU A 81 9.90 -4.29 -0.08
C GLU A 81 10.15 -5.79 -0.17
N THR A 82 9.16 -6.62 0.13
CA THR A 82 9.27 -8.08 0.00
C THR A 82 9.40 -8.51 -1.45
N ALA A 83 8.66 -7.91 -2.38
CA ALA A 83 8.82 -8.16 -3.81
C ALA A 83 10.22 -7.74 -4.30
N ALA A 84 10.69 -6.55 -3.91
CA ALA A 84 12.02 -6.06 -4.27
C ALA A 84 13.13 -6.95 -3.70
N ALA A 85 13.03 -7.35 -2.43
CA ALA A 85 13.97 -8.28 -1.79
C ALA A 85 14.00 -9.63 -2.51
N THR A 86 12.82 -10.17 -2.86
CA THR A 86 12.69 -11.42 -3.61
C THR A 86 13.34 -11.32 -4.99
N LEU A 87 13.10 -10.23 -5.72
CA LEU A 87 13.70 -9.96 -7.03
C LEU A 87 15.22 -9.80 -6.94
N LEU A 88 15.72 -9.11 -5.92
CA LEU A 88 17.16 -8.95 -5.69
C LEU A 88 17.85 -10.27 -5.34
N TRP A 89 17.17 -11.11 -4.55
CA TRP A 89 17.65 -12.46 -4.24
C TRP A 89 17.69 -13.34 -5.49
N LEU A 90 16.62 -13.35 -6.29
CA LEU A 90 16.57 -14.05 -7.60
C LEU A 90 17.65 -13.55 -8.57
N LYS A 91 17.96 -12.25 -8.57
CA LYS A 91 19.01 -11.67 -9.41
C LYS A 91 20.41 -12.12 -8.98
N ARG A 92 20.65 -12.31 -7.68
CA ARG A 92 21.93 -12.80 -7.16
C ARG A 92 22.21 -14.24 -7.58
N ASP A 93 21.17 -15.05 -7.77
CA ASP A 93 21.31 -16.47 -8.09
C ASP A 93 20.43 -16.87 -9.29
N PRO A 94 20.86 -16.55 -10.54
CA PRO A 94 20.04 -16.70 -11.75
C PRO A 94 19.63 -18.15 -12.05
N ARG A 95 20.29 -19.14 -11.44
CA ARG A 95 19.90 -20.55 -11.51
C ARG A 95 18.57 -20.82 -10.81
N GLN A 96 18.34 -20.18 -9.66
CA GLN A 96 17.09 -20.29 -8.91
C GLN A 96 15.93 -19.58 -9.62
N LEU A 97 16.21 -18.49 -10.35
CA LEU A 97 15.23 -17.85 -11.23
C LEU A 97 14.82 -18.79 -12.38
N ALA A 98 15.78 -19.49 -12.99
CA ALA A 98 15.48 -20.46 -14.05
C ALA A 98 14.63 -21.63 -13.53
N GLU A 99 14.92 -22.15 -12.33
CA GLU A 99 14.11 -23.19 -11.68
C GLU A 99 12.73 -22.68 -11.26
N ALA A 100 12.62 -21.49 -10.67
CA ALA A 100 11.33 -20.90 -10.30
C ALA A 100 10.45 -20.65 -11.53
N LEU A 101 11.02 -20.15 -12.63
CA LEU A 101 10.32 -20.00 -13.91
C LEU A 101 9.92 -21.34 -14.52
N ARG A 102 10.75 -22.38 -14.34
CA ARG A 102 10.47 -23.73 -14.83
C ARG A 102 9.34 -24.38 -14.02
N LEU A 103 9.35 -24.27 -12.69
CA LEU A 103 8.28 -24.70 -11.79
C LEU A 103 6.97 -23.94 -12.05
N TRP A 104 7.04 -22.62 -12.25
CA TRP A 104 5.86 -21.81 -12.57
C TRP A 104 5.24 -22.16 -13.93
N ARG A 105 6.06 -22.55 -14.91
CA ARG A 105 5.60 -23.09 -16.20
C ARG A 105 5.17 -24.57 -16.14
N GLY A 106 5.14 -25.19 -14.96
CA GLY A 106 4.75 -26.58 -14.78
C GLY A 106 5.81 -27.61 -15.20
N GLY A 107 7.05 -27.18 -15.42
CA GLY A 107 8.17 -28.07 -15.69
C GLY A 107 8.64 -28.74 -14.40
N LYS A 108 8.47 -30.06 -14.32
CA LYS A 108 9.16 -30.92 -13.35
C LYS A 108 10.68 -30.82 -13.51
#